data_AF-A0A449B1K7-F1
#
_entry.id   AF-A0A449B1K7-F1
#
_cell.length_a   1.000
_cell.length_b   1.000
_cell.length_c   1.000
_cell.angle_alpha   90.00
_cell.angle_beta   90.00
_cell.angle_gamma   90.00
#
_symmetry.space_group_name_H-M   'P 1'
#
loop_
_entity.id
_entity.type
_entity.pdbx_description
1 polymer ?
#
loop_
_entity_poly.entity_id
_entity_poly.type
_entity_poly.pdbx_seq_one_letter_code
_entity_poly.pdbx_strand_id
1 'polypeptide(L)'
;MNLNSTKINEKDYCNQIIKQATKKYRKSYYLFVFLNVSLILITATSIILNLFALRYNPFPDETMIYFILLSCTSVVIAFLTSVQTFLSIKDQKQSLSNNIDIKRAMIVKIQNNEPITREEIDNILNTF
;
A
#
# COMPACT_ATOMS: atom_id res chain seq x y z
N MET A 1 41.51 -29.29 -10.19
CA MET A 1 41.03 -28.22 -9.29
C MET A 1 39.50 -28.31 -9.26
N ASN A 2 38.94 -28.58 -8.09
CA ASN A 2 37.59 -29.11 -7.90
C ASN A 2 36.53 -27.98 -7.99
N LEU A 3 35.66 -28.01 -9.01
CA LEU A 3 34.63 -27.00 -9.31
C LEU A 3 33.34 -27.18 -8.48
N ASN A 4 33.38 -27.93 -7.37
CA ASN A 4 32.17 -28.35 -6.64
C ASN A 4 31.90 -27.57 -5.33
N SER A 5 32.53 -26.41 -5.11
CA SER A 5 32.36 -25.61 -3.87
C SER A 5 31.47 -24.36 -4.00
N THR A 6 30.96 -24.04 -5.20
CA THR A 6 30.15 -22.84 -5.46
C THR A 6 28.65 -23.11 -5.64
N LYS A 7 28.14 -24.27 -5.19
CA LYS A 7 26.70 -24.44 -4.93
C LYS A 7 26.36 -23.86 -3.56
N ILE A 8 26.59 -22.56 -3.36
CA ILE A 8 25.78 -21.85 -2.38
C ILE A 8 24.35 -21.98 -2.90
N ASN A 9 23.54 -22.67 -2.12
CA ASN A 9 22.22 -23.17 -2.44
C ASN A 9 21.32 -22.00 -2.88
N GLU A 10 21.20 -21.73 -4.19
CA GLU A 10 20.40 -20.62 -4.76
C GLU A 10 18.98 -20.61 -4.19
N LYS A 11 18.44 -21.80 -3.90
CA LYS A 11 17.17 -22.00 -3.19
C LYS A 11 17.15 -21.38 -1.79
N ASP A 12 18.22 -21.52 -1.03
CA ASP A 12 18.32 -20.96 0.33
C ASP A 12 18.46 -19.43 0.28
N TYR A 13 19.21 -18.88 -0.67
CA TYR A 13 19.33 -17.43 -0.84
C TYR A 13 17.99 -16.80 -1.25
N CYS A 14 17.30 -17.37 -2.24
CA CYS A 14 15.95 -16.96 -2.62
C CYS A 14 14.97 -17.06 -1.43
N ASN A 15 15.00 -18.17 -0.68
CA ASN A 15 14.15 -18.34 0.49
C ASN A 15 14.43 -17.30 1.59
N GLN A 16 15.68 -16.90 1.80
CA GLN A 16 16.03 -15.86 2.76
C GLN A 16 15.48 -14.49 2.33
N ILE A 17 15.64 -14.12 1.06
CA ILE A 17 15.09 -12.87 0.52
C ILE A 17 13.57 -12.87 0.62
N ILE A 18 12.91 -13.96 0.21
CA ILE A 18 11.46 -14.11 0.32
C ILE A 18 11.01 -13.95 1.78
N LYS A 19 11.68 -14.62 2.75
CA LYS A 19 11.34 -14.47 4.17
C LYS A 19 11.45 -13.03 4.65
N GLN A 20 12.53 -12.33 4.28
CA GLN A 20 12.73 -10.93 4.67
C GLN A 20 11.69 -10.00 4.04
N ALA A 21 11.42 -10.15 2.74
CA ALA A 21 10.41 -9.40 2.02
C ALA A 21 9.00 -9.64 2.58
N THR A 22 8.64 -10.90 2.83
CA THR A 22 7.34 -11.28 3.40
C THR A 22 7.15 -10.71 4.81
N LYS A 23 8.21 -10.70 5.64
CA LYS A 23 8.17 -10.12 6.99
C LYS A 23 7.98 -8.60 6.93
N LYS A 24 8.69 -7.90 6.04
CA LYS A 24 8.55 -6.45 5.84
C LYS A 24 7.16 -6.10 5.33
N TYR A 25 6.67 -6.84 4.32
CA TYR A 25 5.34 -6.68 3.77
C TYR A 25 4.27 -6.89 4.84
N ARG A 26 4.35 -7.98 5.61
CA ARG A 26 3.36 -8.29 6.65
C ARG A 26 3.32 -7.23 7.76
N LYS A 27 4.48 -6.70 8.17
CA LYS A 27 4.54 -5.57 9.13
C LYS A 27 3.89 -4.32 8.56
N SER A 28 4.21 -3.97 7.32
CA SER A 28 3.64 -2.79 6.64
C SER A 28 2.13 -2.94 6.43
N TYR A 29 1.66 -4.13 6.04
CA TYR A 29 0.26 -4.44 5.86
C TYR A 29 -0.53 -4.31 7.16
N TYR A 30 -0.05 -4.89 8.26
CA TYR A 30 -0.73 -4.74 9.55
C TYR A 30 -0.75 -3.29 10.03
N LEU A 31 0.35 -2.55 9.87
CA LEU A 31 0.40 -1.12 10.22
C LEU A 31 -0.60 -0.32 9.37
N PHE A 32 -0.68 -0.61 8.08
CA PHE A 32 -1.63 0.01 7.17
C PHE A 32 -3.08 -0.27 7.58
N VAL A 33 -3.42 -1.54 7.84
CA VAL A 33 -4.77 -1.92 8.30
C VAL A 33 -5.08 -1.26 9.64
N PHE A 34 -4.14 -1.26 10.59
CA PHE A 34 -4.29 -0.62 11.89
C PHE A 34 -4.56 0.88 11.77
N LEU A 35 -3.83 1.59 10.90
CA LEU A 35 -4.05 3.02 10.65
C LEU A 35 -5.43 3.29 10.05
N ASN A 36 -5.88 2.46 9.10
CA ASN A 36 -7.22 2.58 8.51
C ASN A 36 -8.32 2.34 9.55
N VAL A 37 -8.18 1.31 10.38
CA VAL A 37 -9.14 1.04 11.47
C VAL A 37 -9.14 2.18 12.49
N SER A 38 -7.96 2.71 12.84
CA SER A 38 -7.85 3.85 13.75
C SER A 38 -8.50 5.10 13.18
N LEU A 39 -8.35 5.35 11.87
CA LEU A 39 -9.01 6.46 11.18
C LEU A 39 -10.52 6.34 11.28
N ILE A 40 -11.08 5.15 11.02
CA ILE A 40 -12.53 4.90 11.16
C ILE A 40 -13.00 5.18 12.60
N LEU A 41 -12.25 4.72 13.61
CA LEU A 41 -12.57 4.97 15.02
C LEU A 41 -12.53 6.46 15.37
N ILE A 42 -11.54 7.19 14.88
CA ILE A 42 -11.43 8.64 15.07
C ILE A 42 -12.62 9.35 14.40
N THR A 43 -12.96 9.00 13.16
CA THR A 43 -14.11 9.59 12.45
C THR A 43 -15.42 9.33 13.21
N ALA A 44 -15.65 8.09 13.65
CA ALA A 44 -16.85 7.76 14.43
C ALA A 44 -16.90 8.51 15.76
N THR A 45 -15.77 8.59 16.47
CA THR A 45 -15.66 9.31 17.75
C THR A 45 -15.88 10.81 17.55
N SER A 46 -15.33 11.42 16.50
CA SER A 46 -15.57 12.83 16.16
C SER A 46 -17.04 13.13 15.90
N ILE A 47 -17.77 12.23 15.22
CA ILE A 47 -19.23 12.38 15.03
C ILE A 47 -19.96 12.36 16.38
N ILE A 48 -19.61 11.41 17.26
CA ILE A 48 -20.20 11.31 18.60
C ILE A 48 -19.89 12.57 19.42
N LEU A 49 -18.65 13.06 19.41
CA LEU A 49 -18.23 14.26 20.11
C LEU A 49 -18.97 15.50 19.59
N ASN A 50 -19.15 15.63 18.28
CA ASN A 50 -19.91 16.75 17.69
C ASN A 50 -21.39 16.71 18.10
N LEU A 51 -22.02 15.53 18.11
CA LEU A 51 -23.40 15.38 18.58
C LEU A 51 -23.52 15.63 20.10
N PHE A 52 -22.54 15.20 20.88
CA PHE A 52 -22.47 15.46 22.31
C PHE A 52 -22.31 16.97 22.58
N ALA A 53 -21.42 17.64 21.85
CA ALA A 53 -21.22 19.08 21.94
C ALA A 53 -22.50 19.84 21.61
N LEU A 54 -23.29 19.38 20.63
CA LEU A 54 -24.60 19.93 20.29
C LEU A 54 -25.61 19.78 21.44
N ARG A 55 -25.63 18.62 22.13
CA ARG A 55 -26.55 18.35 23.24
C ARG A 55 -26.29 19.19 24.49
N TYR A 56 -25.02 19.42 24.83
CA TYR A 56 -24.64 20.18 26.03
C TYR A 56 -24.29 21.63 25.73
N ASN A 57 -24.67 22.13 24.55
CA ASN A 57 -24.39 23.48 24.14
C ASN A 57 -25.30 24.48 24.87
N PRO A 58 -24.75 25.48 25.58
CA PRO A 58 -25.56 26.54 26.17
C PRO A 58 -26.15 27.53 25.13
N PHE A 59 -25.61 27.58 23.89
CA PHE A 59 -26.08 28.43 22.79
C PHE A 59 -26.37 27.62 21.52
N PRO A 60 -27.38 26.73 21.55
CA PRO A 60 -27.68 25.84 20.43
C PRO A 60 -28.11 26.58 19.16
N ASP A 61 -28.87 27.67 19.29
CA ASP A 61 -29.47 28.37 18.14
C ASP A 61 -28.44 28.98 17.19
N GLU A 62 -27.28 29.41 17.70
CA GLU A 62 -26.24 30.04 16.87
C GLU A 62 -25.20 29.06 16.34
N THR A 63 -24.93 27.97 17.07
CA THR A 63 -23.76 27.11 16.81
C THR A 63 -24.10 25.70 16.31
N MET A 64 -25.35 25.26 16.44
CA MET A 64 -25.81 23.95 15.99
C MET A 64 -25.52 23.70 14.51
N ILE A 65 -25.70 24.72 13.67
CA ILE A 65 -25.52 24.58 12.23
C ILE A 65 -24.08 24.24 11.86
N TYR A 66 -23.10 24.80 12.58
CA TYR A 66 -21.68 24.52 12.35
C TYR A 66 -21.32 23.08 12.71
N PHE A 67 -21.86 22.54 13.81
CA PHE A 67 -21.62 21.14 14.21
C PHE A 67 -22.20 20.13 13.23
N ILE A 68 -23.39 20.43 12.68
CA ILE A 68 -24.01 19.59 11.64
C ILE A 68 -23.17 19.63 10.37
N LEU A 69 -22.73 20.82 9.94
CA LEU A 69 -21.89 20.99 8.76
C LEU A 69 -20.57 20.23 8.91
N LEU A 70 -19.91 20.35 10.06
CA LEU A 70 -18.66 19.66 10.36
C LEU A 70 -18.81 18.14 10.32
N SER A 71 -19.94 17.63 10.82
CA SER A 71 -20.25 16.18 10.79
C SER A 71 -20.49 15.68 9.37
N CYS A 72 -21.27 16.41 8.57
CA CYS A 72 -21.48 16.08 7.15
C CYS A 72 -20.17 16.12 6.35
N THR A 73 -19.37 17.17 6.51
CA THR A 73 -18.08 17.30 5.82
C THR A 73 -17.13 16.17 6.23
N SER A 74 -17.10 15.78 7.50
CA SER A 74 -16.25 14.67 7.99
C SER A 74 -16.60 13.34 7.31
N VAL A 75 -17.89 13.05 7.10
CA VAL A 75 -18.32 11.84 6.39
C VAL A 75 -17.90 11.87 4.92
N VAL A 76 -18.05 13.01 4.25
CA VAL A 76 -17.61 13.18 2.85
C VAL A 76 -16.10 12.99 2.71
N ILE A 77 -15.31 13.59 3.60
CA ILE A 77 -13.84 13.43 3.61
C ILE A 77 -13.48 11.95 3.80
N ALA A 78 -14.08 11.27 4.78
CA ALA A 78 -13.81 9.86 5.04
C ALA A 78 -14.12 8.97 3.82
N PHE A 79 -15.23 9.25 3.12
CA PHE A 79 -15.58 8.55 1.89
C PHE A 79 -14.54 8.78 0.79
N LEU A 80 -14.15 10.03 0.53
CA LEU A 80 -13.15 10.36 -0.49
C LEU A 80 -11.79 9.73 -0.18
N THR A 81 -11.34 9.77 1.07
CA THR A 81 -10.09 9.12 1.49
C THR A 81 -10.15 7.60 1.29
N SER A 82 -11.29 6.97 1.55
CA SER A 82 -11.48 5.54 1.30
C SER A 82 -11.34 5.19 -0.19
N VAL A 83 -12.00 5.95 -1.07
CA VAL A 83 -11.91 5.76 -2.53
C VAL A 83 -10.48 5.98 -3.03
N GLN A 84 -9.82 7.07 -2.61
CA GLN A 84 -8.43 7.36 -2.99
C GLN A 84 -7.48 6.25 -2.57
N THR A 85 -7.66 5.72 -1.36
CA THR A 85 -6.88 4.61 -0.84
C THR A 85 -7.10 3.33 -1.66
N PHE A 86 -8.35 3.03 -2.01
CA PHE A 86 -8.69 1.90 -2.86
C PHE A 86 -8.03 1.99 -4.26
N LEU A 87 -8.11 3.15 -4.90
CA LEU A 87 -7.48 3.39 -6.20
C LEU A 87 -5.95 3.28 -6.12
N SER A 88 -5.34 3.85 -5.08
CA SER A 88 -3.89 3.79 -4.88
C SER A 88 -3.38 2.35 -4.70
N ILE A 89 -4.12 1.52 -3.97
CA ILE A 89 -3.80 0.08 -3.83
C ILE A 89 -3.93 -0.64 -5.17
N LYS A 90 -4.96 -0.33 -5.96
CA LYS A 90 -5.17 -0.91 -7.29
C LYS A 90 -4.00 -0.58 -8.22
N ASP A 91 -3.57 0.68 -8.26
CA ASP A 91 -2.49 1.12 -9.13
C ASP A 91 -1.15 0.52 -8.72
N GLN A 92 -0.85 0.45 -7.42
CA GLN A 92 0.36 -0.22 -6.92
C GLN A 92 0.35 -1.72 -7.26
N LYS A 93 -0.80 -2.39 -7.14
CA LYS A 93 -0.94 -3.80 -7.51
C LYS A 93 -0.70 -4.00 -9.02
N GLN A 94 -1.25 -3.13 -9.85
CA GLN A 94 -1.09 -3.20 -11.30
C GLN A 94 0.38 -2.96 -11.70
N SER A 95 1.02 -1.92 -11.15
CA SER A 95 2.43 -1.64 -11.38
C SER A 95 3.32 -2.82 -10.98
N LEU A 96 3.06 -3.42 -9.82
CA LEU A 96 3.82 -4.58 -9.35
C LEU A 96 3.62 -5.81 -10.26
N SER A 97 2.39 -6.05 -10.74
CA SER A 97 2.11 -7.13 -11.69
C SER A 97 2.88 -6.92 -13.00
N ASN A 98 2.81 -5.72 -13.57
CA ASN A 98 3.52 -5.37 -14.80
C ASN A 98 5.03 -5.58 -14.63
N ASN A 99 5.60 -5.17 -13.49
CA ASN A 99 7.02 -5.36 -13.19
C ASN A 99 7.41 -6.85 -13.08
N ILE A 100 6.53 -7.69 -12.53
CA ILE A 100 6.74 -9.15 -12.47
C ILE A 100 6.69 -9.74 -13.87
N ASP A 101 5.73 -9.33 -14.71
CA ASP A 101 5.56 -9.86 -16.06
C ASP A 101 6.72 -9.49 -16.98
N ILE A 102 7.21 -8.23 -16.92
CA ILE A 102 8.40 -7.78 -17.64
C ILE A 102 9.63 -8.61 -17.25
N LYS A 103 9.85 -8.81 -15.94
CA LYS A 103 10.97 -9.61 -15.44
C LYS A 103 10.86 -11.08 -15.85
N ARG A 104 9.65 -11.65 -15.85
CA ARG A 104 9.42 -13.04 -16.30
C ARG A 104 9.69 -13.20 -17.80
N ALA A 105 9.21 -12.28 -18.64
CA ALA A 105 9.47 -12.29 -20.08
C ALA A 105 10.98 -12.26 -20.36
N MET A 106 11.74 -11.51 -19.57
CA MET A 106 13.18 -11.42 -19.72
C MET A 106 13.94 -12.67 -19.26
N ILE A 107 13.51 -13.32 -18.19
CA ILE A 107 14.06 -14.62 -17.78
C ILE A 107 13.93 -15.63 -18.93
N VAL A 108 12.80 -15.63 -19.63
CA VAL A 108 12.58 -16.50 -20.80
C VAL A 108 13.55 -16.15 -21.94
N LYS A 109 13.76 -14.87 -22.26
CA LYS A 109 14.74 -14.43 -23.26
C LYS A 109 16.16 -14.88 -22.93
N ILE A 110 16.57 -14.74 -21.67
CA ILE A 110 17.88 -15.20 -21.17
C ILE A 110 18.02 -16.71 -21.32
N GLN A 111 16.98 -17.47 -20.94
CA GLN A 111 16.97 -18.93 -21.08
C GLN A 111 17.06 -19.39 -22.54
N ASN A 112 16.52 -18.60 -23.47
CA ASN A 112 16.55 -18.87 -24.90
C ASN A 112 17.81 -18.34 -25.61
N ASN A 113 18.79 -17.78 -24.89
CA ASN A 113 20.00 -17.13 -25.44
C ASN A 113 19.72 -16.03 -26.47
N GLU A 114 18.58 -15.33 -26.35
CA GLU A 114 18.27 -14.18 -27.20
C GLU A 114 19.12 -12.96 -26.77
N PRO A 115 19.60 -12.13 -27.72
CA PRO A 115 20.39 -10.95 -27.40
C PRO A 115 19.52 -9.91 -26.69
N ILE A 116 19.90 -9.56 -25.47
CA ILE A 116 19.30 -8.48 -24.69
C ILE A 116 19.86 -7.14 -25.18
N THR A 117 19.01 -6.18 -25.49
CA THR A 117 19.43 -4.83 -25.90
C THR A 117 19.77 -3.96 -24.68
N ARG A 118 20.65 -2.97 -24.86
CA ARG A 118 21.03 -2.03 -23.77
C ARG A 118 19.83 -1.23 -23.23
N GLU A 119 18.86 -0.91 -24.08
CA GLU A 119 17.61 -0.25 -23.66
C GLU A 119 16.77 -1.12 -22.71
N GLU A 120 16.79 -2.43 -22.86
CA GLU A 120 16.11 -3.35 -21.93
C GLU A 120 16.81 -3.40 -20.57
N ILE A 121 18.14 -3.30 -20.56
CA ILE A 121 18.94 -3.23 -19.32
C ILE A 121 18.70 -1.92 -18.57
N ASP A 122 18.65 -0.79 -19.28
CA ASP A 122 18.39 0.52 -18.69
C ASP A 122 16.96 0.64 -18.14
N ASN A 123 15.97 0.01 -18.79
CA ASN A 123 14.61 -0.06 -18.26
C ASN A 123 14.52 -0.82 -16.93
N ILE A 124 15.33 -1.87 -16.74
CA ILE A 124 15.39 -2.64 -15.49
C ILE A 124 15.99 -1.83 -14.35
N LEU A 125 17.08 -1.11 -14.62
CA LEU A 125 17.77 -0.30 -13.61
C LEU A 125 16.88 0.86 -13.13
N ASN A 126 16.01 1.37 -14.00
CA ASN A 126 15.02 2.40 -13.68
C ASN A 126 13.72 1.88 -13.06
N THR A 127 13.55 0.56 -12.85
CA THR A 127 12.36 0.00 -12.17
C THR A 127 12.53 -0.06 -10.63
N PHE A 128 13.59 0.52 -10.07
CA PHE A 128 13.90 0.55 -8.63
C PHE A 128 13.54 1.88 -7.96
#